data_AF-A0A7V4P9T6-F1
#
_entry.id   AF-A0A7V4P9T6-F1
#
_cell.length_a   1.000
_cell.length_b   1.000
_cell.length_c   1.000
_cell.angle_alpha   90.00
_cell.angle_beta   90.00
_cell.angle_gamma   90.00
#
_symmetry.space_group_name_H-M   'P 1'
#
loop_
_entity.id
_entity.type
_entity.pdbx_description
1 polymer ?
#
loop_
_entity_poly.entity_id
_entity_poly.type
_entity_poly.pdbx_seq_one_letter_code
_entity_poly.pdbx_strand_id
1 'polypeptide(L)'
;MAGKQGLSQRLKNEIRRRQKQPRPQAIPTGNVPGMRWNEITDQHQDVLQNIEMACMMAWQKKPAIDDATLLRGLVAAMLRTRPEDPLAATVYDEIDAMHALRRQVHEIEDALWLDSLRVVAESVRTHSSLRPGASEYLDFIRPFLNPPLGKGGESVQVFEGVIRGDDQ
;
A
#
# COMPACT_ATOMS: atom_id res chain seq x y z
N MET A 1 -32.91 25.45 31.15
CA MET A 1 -32.39 25.48 29.76
C MET A 1 -30.92 25.91 29.73
N ALA A 2 -29.97 25.06 30.15
CA ALA A 2 -28.55 25.44 30.34
C ALA A 2 -27.52 24.54 29.59
N GLY A 3 -27.97 23.70 28.65
CA GLY A 3 -27.10 22.67 28.03
C GLY A 3 -26.47 23.02 26.69
N LYS A 4 -26.91 24.09 26.00
CA LYS A 4 -26.49 24.37 24.61
C LYS A 4 -25.27 25.29 24.46
N GLN A 5 -24.91 26.05 25.50
CA GLN A 5 -23.80 27.02 25.41
C GLN A 5 -22.41 26.37 25.56
N GLY A 6 -22.27 25.31 26.36
CA GLY A 6 -20.97 24.65 26.58
C GLY A 6 -20.44 23.85 25.37
N LEU A 7 -21.33 23.30 24.55
CA LEU A 7 -20.97 22.57 23.32
C LEU A 7 -20.36 23.49 22.25
N SER A 8 -20.87 24.72 22.13
CA SER A 8 -20.34 25.72 21.20
C SER A 8 -18.93 26.17 21.56
N GLN A 9 -18.64 26.32 22.86
CA GLN A 9 -17.30 26.68 23.34
C GLN A 9 -16.29 25.55 23.17
N ARG A 10 -16.68 24.29 23.43
CA ARG A 10 -15.81 23.13 23.16
C ARG A 10 -15.47 23.02 21.67
N LEU A 11 -16.45 23.20 20.79
CA LEU A 11 -16.23 23.15 19.35
C LEU A 11 -15.30 24.28 18.86
N LYS A 12 -15.47 25.50 19.37
CA LYS A 12 -14.60 26.64 19.04
C LYS A 12 -13.16 26.41 19.50
N ASN A 13 -12.97 25.84 20.69
CA ASN A 13 -11.64 25.53 21.21
C ASN A 13 -10.96 24.40 20.42
N GLU A 14 -11.73 23.39 20.00
CA GLU A 14 -11.26 22.29 19.15
C GLU A 14 -10.84 22.79 17.76
N ILE A 15 -11.63 23.68 17.13
CA ILE A 15 -11.29 24.31 15.84
C ILE A 15 -10.01 25.13 15.96
N ARG A 16 -9.87 25.91 17.04
CA ARG A 16 -8.68 26.74 17.28
C ARG A 16 -7.42 25.90 17.55
N ARG A 17 -7.58 24.73 18.16
CA ARG A 17 -6.52 23.74 18.36
C ARG A 17 -6.10 23.09 17.04
N ARG A 18 -7.07 22.75 16.17
CA ARG A 18 -6.82 22.22 14.81
C ARG A 18 -6.19 23.23 13.87
N GLN A 19 -6.47 24.53 14.02
CA GLN A 19 -5.86 25.61 13.24
C GLN A 19 -4.41 25.93 13.62
N LYS A 20 -3.99 25.58 14.86
CA LYS A 20 -2.62 25.80 15.36
C LYS A 20 -1.67 24.63 15.09
N GLN A 21 -2.20 23.46 14.72
CA GLN A 21 -1.38 22.37 14.22
C GLN A 21 -1.02 22.68 12.75
N PRO A 22 0.24 22.50 12.33
CA PRO A 22 0.58 22.59 10.92
C PRO A 22 -0.38 21.66 10.19
N ARG A 23 -1.13 22.20 9.22
CA ARG A 23 -1.98 21.36 8.37
C ARG A 23 -1.06 20.26 7.85
N PRO A 24 -1.42 18.97 7.99
CA PRO A 24 -0.71 17.91 7.30
C PRO A 24 -0.52 18.41 5.87
N GLN A 25 0.72 18.46 5.39
CA GLN A 25 0.99 18.79 4.01
C GLN A 25 -0.02 18.01 3.18
N ALA A 26 -0.72 18.69 2.28
CA ALA A 26 -1.67 18.04 1.39
C ALA A 26 -0.86 16.99 0.64
N ILE A 27 -0.91 15.75 1.12
CA ILE A 27 -0.42 14.58 0.42
C ILE A 27 -1.16 14.65 -0.91
N PRO A 28 -0.50 14.42 -2.06
CA PRO A 28 -1.19 14.33 -3.34
C PRO A 28 -1.99 13.00 -3.40
N THR A 29 -2.93 12.84 -2.46
CA THR A 29 -4.08 11.93 -2.49
C THR A 29 -5.15 12.56 -3.38
N GLY A 30 -4.79 12.98 -4.60
CA GLY A 30 -5.82 13.17 -5.61
C GLY A 30 -6.52 11.83 -5.75
N ASN A 31 -7.82 11.76 -5.44
CA ASN A 31 -8.60 10.56 -5.69
C ASN A 31 -8.34 10.13 -7.13
N VAL A 32 -7.96 8.88 -7.33
CA VAL A 32 -7.97 8.30 -8.68
C VAL A 32 -9.39 8.49 -9.20
N PRO A 33 -9.61 9.17 -10.34
CA PRO A 33 -10.95 9.35 -10.89
C PRO A 33 -11.66 8.00 -10.98
N GLY A 34 -12.95 7.91 -10.64
CA GLY A 34 -13.65 6.62 -10.52
C GLY A 34 -13.55 5.71 -11.76
N MET A 35 -13.50 6.28 -12.97
CA MET A 35 -13.25 5.50 -14.19
C MET A 35 -11.86 4.85 -14.19
N ARG A 36 -10.83 5.59 -13.77
CA ARG A 36 -9.45 5.12 -13.70
C ARG A 36 -9.25 4.12 -12.56
N TRP A 37 -10.05 4.20 -11.50
CA TRP A 37 -10.09 3.18 -10.46
C TRP A 37 -10.54 1.83 -11.05
N ASN A 38 -11.70 1.81 -11.72
CA ASN A 38 -12.24 0.58 -12.31
C ASN A 38 -11.29 0.01 -13.37
N GLU A 39 -10.74 0.87 -14.23
CA GLU A 39 -9.73 0.47 -15.22
C GLU A 39 -8.54 -0.24 -14.59
N ILE A 40 -7.98 0.31 -13.51
CA ILE A 40 -6.84 -0.31 -12.81
C ILE A 40 -7.25 -1.63 -12.16
N THR A 41 -8.40 -1.70 -11.48
CA THR A 41 -8.84 -2.93 -10.80
C THR A 41 -9.30 -4.03 -11.75
N ASP A 42 -9.70 -3.69 -12.98
CA ASP A 42 -10.20 -4.64 -13.97
C ASP A 42 -9.11 -5.09 -14.95
N GLN A 43 -8.21 -4.19 -15.36
CA GLN A 43 -7.25 -4.43 -16.45
C GLN A 43 -5.80 -4.51 -15.99
N HIS A 44 -5.48 -4.04 -14.78
CA HIS A 44 -4.11 -3.95 -14.26
C HIS A 44 -3.94 -4.63 -12.90
N GLN A 45 -4.69 -5.73 -12.69
CA GLN A 45 -4.63 -6.53 -11.47
C GLN A 45 -3.22 -7.06 -11.19
N ASP A 46 -2.47 -7.37 -12.23
CA ASP A 46 -1.08 -7.80 -12.12
C ASP A 46 -0.16 -6.71 -11.55
N VAL A 47 -0.41 -5.42 -11.83
CA VAL A 47 0.30 -4.29 -11.19
C VAL A 47 -0.02 -4.23 -9.70
N LEU A 48 -1.30 -4.37 -9.36
CA LEU A 48 -1.76 -4.38 -7.96
C LEU A 48 -1.13 -5.55 -7.20
N GLN A 49 -1.15 -6.76 -7.76
CA GLN A 49 -0.54 -7.96 -7.17
C GLN A 49 0.96 -7.79 -6.95
N ASN A 50 1.69 -7.14 -7.86
CA ASN A 50 3.13 -6.88 -7.66
C ASN A 50 3.38 -5.95 -6.47
N ILE A 51 2.56 -4.90 -6.32
CA ILE A 51 2.65 -3.99 -5.17
C ILE A 51 2.32 -4.74 -3.88
N GLU A 52 1.24 -5.52 -3.86
CA GLU A 52 0.84 -6.32 -2.69
C GLU A 52 1.90 -7.39 -2.34
N MET A 53 2.54 -7.98 -3.34
CA MET A 53 3.67 -8.89 -3.15
C MET A 53 4.86 -8.17 -2.50
N ALA A 54 5.21 -6.96 -2.96
CA ALA A 54 6.27 -6.16 -2.34
C ALA A 54 5.94 -5.84 -0.86
N CYS A 55 4.68 -5.52 -0.55
CA CYS A 55 4.19 -5.33 0.81
C CYS A 55 4.40 -6.60 1.67
N MET A 56 4.07 -7.77 1.13
CA MET A 56 4.26 -9.05 1.81
C MET A 56 5.74 -9.39 2.01
N MET A 57 6.60 -9.14 1.02
CA MET A 57 8.04 -9.34 1.15
C MET A 57 8.63 -8.45 2.24
N ALA A 58 8.19 -7.19 2.35
CA ALA A 58 8.62 -6.28 3.41
C ALA A 58 8.22 -6.83 4.79
N TRP A 59 6.96 -7.24 4.94
CA TRP A 59 6.45 -7.81 6.19
C TRP A 59 7.14 -9.12 6.57
N GLN A 60 7.44 -10.00 5.61
CA GLN A 60 8.23 -11.21 5.85
C GLN A 60 9.66 -10.90 6.33
N LYS A 61 10.31 -9.86 5.77
CA LYS A 61 11.63 -9.39 6.21
C LYS A 61 11.57 -8.77 7.61
N LYS A 62 10.47 -8.07 7.93
CA LYS A 62 10.26 -7.36 9.20
C LYS A 62 8.82 -7.57 9.71
N PRO A 63 8.56 -8.64 10.47
CA PRO A 63 7.22 -8.95 10.99
C PRO A 63 6.62 -7.89 11.93
N ALA A 64 7.43 -6.92 12.37
CA ALA A 64 6.98 -5.76 13.16
C ALA A 64 6.28 -4.67 12.32
N ILE A 65 6.24 -4.79 11.00
CA ILE A 65 5.47 -3.89 10.14
C ILE A 65 3.98 -4.14 10.39
N ASP A 66 3.30 -3.10 10.86
CA ASP A 66 1.84 -3.02 10.93
C ASP A 66 1.27 -2.26 9.73
N ASP A 67 -0.05 -2.28 9.55
CA ASP A 67 -0.74 -1.66 8.42
C ASP A 67 -0.53 -0.13 8.38
N ALA A 68 -0.38 0.51 9.54
CA ALA A 68 -0.04 1.93 9.62
C ALA A 68 1.35 2.22 9.05
N THR A 69 2.32 1.35 9.34
CA THR A 69 3.68 1.40 8.80
C THR A 69 3.71 1.07 7.31
N LEU A 70 2.90 0.09 6.89
CA LEU A 70 2.70 -0.24 5.48
C LEU A 70 2.18 0.96 4.69
N LEU A 71 1.15 1.64 5.21
CA LEU A 71 0.60 2.84 4.60
C LEU A 71 1.64 3.97 4.50
N ARG A 72 2.49 4.16 5.53
CA ARG A 72 3.58 5.14 5.48
C ARG A 72 4.58 4.82 4.36
N GLY A 73 4.94 3.55 4.19
CA GLY A 73 5.82 3.08 3.11
C GLY A 73 5.22 3.31 1.72
N LEU A 74 3.95 2.98 1.53
CA LEU A 74 3.21 3.24 0.27
C LEU A 74 3.17 4.73 -0.07
N VAL A 75 2.86 5.59 0.91
CA VAL A 75 2.86 7.05 0.71
C VAL A 75 4.27 7.56 0.38
N ALA A 76 5.30 7.05 1.06
CA ALA A 76 6.68 7.39 0.76
C ALA A 76 7.08 7.02 -0.68
N ALA A 77 6.62 5.86 -1.17
CA ALA A 77 6.85 5.41 -2.55
C ALA A 77 6.16 6.32 -3.57
N MET A 78 4.90 6.75 -3.31
CA MET A 78 4.21 7.74 -4.15
C MET A 78 4.96 9.07 -4.22
N LEU A 79 5.54 9.50 -3.09
CA LEU A 79 6.31 10.73 -2.97
C LEU A 79 7.77 10.58 -3.45
N ARG A 80 8.19 9.37 -3.83
CA ARG A 80 9.59 9.04 -4.18
C ARG A 80 10.60 9.54 -3.15
N THR A 81 10.21 9.48 -1.88
CA THR A 81 11.02 9.99 -0.77
C THR A 81 11.13 8.90 0.28
N ARG A 82 12.32 8.31 0.39
CA ARG A 82 12.59 7.25 1.36
C ARG A 82 12.35 7.75 2.80
N PRO A 83 11.57 7.04 3.63
CA PRO A 83 11.26 7.49 4.98
C PRO A 83 12.43 7.21 5.95
N GLU A 84 12.51 7.98 7.04
CA GLU A 84 13.51 7.78 8.10
C GLU A 84 13.19 6.58 9.01
N ASP A 85 11.91 6.29 9.22
CA ASP A 85 11.45 5.12 9.97
C ASP A 85 11.92 3.82 9.27
N PRO A 86 12.79 3.00 9.89
CA PRO A 86 13.38 1.83 9.24
C PRO A 86 12.35 0.79 8.77
N LEU A 87 11.20 0.68 9.45
CA LEU A 87 10.16 -0.26 9.06
C LEU A 87 9.43 0.22 7.80
N ALA A 88 9.02 1.49 7.77
CA ALA A 88 8.45 2.10 6.57
C ALA A 88 9.46 2.15 5.41
N ALA A 89 10.75 2.30 5.72
CA ALA A 89 11.82 2.28 4.72
C ALA A 89 11.97 0.90 4.09
N THR A 90 11.79 -0.17 4.86
CA THR A 90 11.76 -1.54 4.31
C THR A 90 10.62 -1.70 3.30
N VAL A 91 9.41 -1.20 3.62
CA VAL A 91 8.28 -1.23 2.69
C VAL A 91 8.57 -0.43 1.42
N TYR A 92 9.13 0.78 1.56
CA TYR A 92 9.55 1.61 0.44
C TYR A 92 10.56 0.89 -0.47
N ASP A 93 11.60 0.29 0.13
CA ASP A 93 12.69 -0.36 -0.59
C ASP A 93 12.18 -1.57 -1.41
N GLU A 94 11.25 -2.37 -0.87
CA GLU A 94 10.63 -3.47 -1.64
C GLU A 94 9.75 -2.98 -2.79
N ILE A 95 8.96 -1.92 -2.58
CA ILE A 95 8.12 -1.34 -3.63
C ILE A 95 8.99 -0.78 -4.77
N ASP A 96 10.07 -0.08 -4.42
CA ASP A 96 10.99 0.50 -5.41
C ASP A 96 11.73 -0.60 -6.20
N ALA A 97 12.18 -1.66 -5.50
CA ALA A 97 12.76 -2.83 -6.15
C ALA A 97 11.78 -3.52 -7.12
N MET A 98 10.52 -3.71 -6.70
CA MET A 98 9.47 -4.28 -7.55
C MET A 98 9.16 -3.39 -8.76
N HIS A 99 9.12 -2.08 -8.58
CA HIS A 99 8.93 -1.13 -9.67
C HIS A 99 10.08 -1.20 -10.69
N ALA A 100 11.33 -1.27 -10.21
CA ALA A 100 12.51 -1.42 -11.05
C ALA A 100 12.49 -2.72 -11.85
N LEU A 101 12.18 -3.85 -11.20
CA LEU A 101 12.04 -5.15 -11.87
C LEU A 101 10.96 -5.11 -12.94
N ARG A 102 9.79 -4.53 -12.62
CA ARG A 102 8.69 -4.47 -13.56
C ARG A 102 9.04 -3.65 -14.80
N ARG A 103 9.68 -2.48 -14.64
CA ARG A 103 10.14 -1.66 -15.77
C ARG A 103 11.13 -2.37 -16.68
N GLN A 104 11.89 -3.35 -16.19
CA GLN A 104 12.81 -4.14 -17.01
C GLN A 104 12.10 -5.19 -17.86
N VAL A 105 11.03 -5.80 -17.33
CA VAL A 105 10.32 -6.91 -18.00
C VAL A 105 9.15 -6.39 -18.85
N HIS A 106 8.46 -5.36 -18.39
CA HIS A 106 7.31 -4.75 -19.04
C HIS A 106 7.42 -3.23 -18.95
N GLU A 107 7.37 -2.55 -20.10
CA GLU A 107 7.31 -1.09 -20.14
C GLU A 107 6.00 -0.65 -19.48
N ILE A 108 6.08 -0.23 -18.22
CA ILE A 108 4.97 0.30 -17.44
C ILE A 108 5.12 1.81 -17.32
N GLU A 109 4.04 2.52 -17.59
CA GLU A 109 4.00 3.96 -17.37
C GLU A 109 4.07 4.29 -15.88
N ASP A 110 4.95 5.22 -15.50
CA ASP A 110 5.10 5.72 -14.13
C ASP A 110 3.74 6.20 -13.53
N ALA A 111 2.84 6.70 -14.38
CA ALA A 111 1.52 7.14 -13.96
C ALA A 111 0.61 5.97 -13.56
N LEU A 112 0.66 4.85 -14.29
CA LEU A 112 -0.08 3.64 -13.94
C LEU A 112 0.42 3.08 -12.62
N TRP A 113 1.74 2.98 -12.43
CA TRP A 113 2.33 2.54 -11.16
C TRP A 113 1.88 3.42 -9.99
N LEU A 114 1.93 4.75 -10.15
CA LEU A 114 1.51 5.70 -9.13
C LEU A 114 0.02 5.52 -8.75
N ASP A 115 -0.85 5.33 -9.73
CA ASP A 115 -2.28 5.15 -9.43
C ASP A 115 -2.58 3.78 -8.84
N SER A 116 -1.87 2.73 -9.25
CA SER A 116 -1.92 1.42 -8.60
C SER A 116 -1.49 1.50 -7.13
N LEU A 117 -0.44 2.27 -6.80
CA LEU A 117 -0.07 2.54 -5.41
C LEU A 117 -1.22 3.21 -4.63
N ARG A 118 -1.94 4.15 -5.26
CA ARG A 118 -3.08 4.84 -4.63
C ARG A 118 -4.22 3.88 -4.35
N VAL A 119 -4.52 2.98 -5.28
CA VAL A 119 -5.54 1.93 -5.10
C VAL A 119 -5.19 1.04 -3.91
N VAL A 120 -3.94 0.55 -3.85
CA VAL A 120 -3.49 -0.29 -2.72
C VAL A 120 -3.53 0.47 -1.39
N ALA A 121 -3.05 1.72 -1.36
CA ALA A 121 -3.10 2.54 -0.13
C ALA A 121 -4.53 2.81 0.35
N GLU A 122 -5.48 2.98 -0.57
CA GLU A 122 -6.88 3.15 -0.21
C GLU A 122 -7.51 1.83 0.27
N SER A 123 -7.11 0.70 -0.31
CA SER A 123 -7.47 -0.63 0.18
C SER A 123 -6.99 -0.84 1.62
N VAL A 124 -5.73 -0.50 1.93
CA VAL A 124 -5.18 -0.53 3.29
C VAL A 124 -6.03 0.33 4.24
N ARG A 125 -6.39 1.56 3.85
CA ARG A 125 -7.25 2.43 4.69
C ARG A 125 -8.64 1.88 4.91
N THR A 126 -9.20 1.20 3.92
CA THR A 126 -10.56 0.66 3.96
C THR A 126 -10.65 -0.60 4.82
N HIS A 127 -9.61 -1.44 4.75
CA HIS A 127 -9.61 -2.76 5.37
C HIS A 127 -8.83 -2.85 6.68
N SER A 128 -8.09 -1.80 7.07
CA SER A 128 -7.33 -1.75 8.31
C SER A 128 -7.89 -0.75 9.33
N SER A 129 -7.73 -1.06 10.61
CA SER A 129 -7.98 -0.09 11.68
C SER A 129 -6.85 0.95 11.84
N LEU A 130 -5.69 0.70 11.20
CA LEU A 130 -4.46 1.49 11.28
C LEU A 130 -3.98 1.75 12.72
N ARG A 131 -4.35 0.85 13.65
CA ARG A 131 -3.85 0.90 15.03
C ARG A 131 -2.44 0.33 15.09
N PRO A 132 -1.62 0.75 16.06
CA PRO A 132 -0.30 0.14 16.26
C PRO A 132 -0.41 -1.38 16.42
N GLY A 133 0.39 -2.12 15.67
CA GLY A 133 0.41 -3.59 15.66
C GLY A 133 -0.74 -4.26 14.90
N ALA A 134 -1.62 -3.49 14.26
CA ALA A 134 -2.73 -4.05 13.49
C ALA A 134 -2.24 -4.51 12.10
N SER A 135 -2.62 -5.73 11.71
CA SER A 135 -2.19 -6.39 10.47
C SER A 135 -3.39 -6.86 9.64
N GLU A 136 -4.57 -6.27 9.81
CA GLU A 136 -5.81 -6.77 9.20
C GLU A 136 -5.73 -6.81 7.68
N TYR A 137 -5.10 -5.79 7.05
CA TYR A 137 -4.92 -5.79 5.60
C TYR A 137 -3.89 -6.84 5.15
N LEU A 138 -2.75 -6.95 5.85
CA LEU A 138 -1.72 -7.96 5.56
C LEU A 138 -2.26 -9.39 5.70
N ASP A 139 -3.04 -9.65 6.76
CA ASP A 139 -3.69 -10.92 6.99
C ASP A 139 -4.79 -11.20 5.94
N PHE A 140 -5.46 -10.15 5.46
CA PHE A 140 -6.44 -10.23 4.38
C PHE A 140 -5.79 -10.62 3.04
N ILE A 141 -4.69 -10.00 2.63
CA ILE A 141 -4.06 -10.26 1.31
C ILE A 141 -3.23 -11.56 1.29
N ARG A 142 -2.73 -12.00 2.45
CA ARG A 142 -1.81 -13.14 2.57
C ARG A 142 -2.30 -14.43 1.87
N PRO A 143 -3.56 -14.88 2.04
CA PRO A 143 -4.04 -16.12 1.42
C PRO A 143 -4.12 -16.04 -0.11
N PHE A 144 -4.27 -14.84 -0.68
CA PHE A 144 -4.36 -14.66 -2.13
C PHE A 144 -2.98 -14.70 -2.79
N LEU A 145 -1.93 -14.28 -2.07
CA LEU A 145 -0.55 -14.28 -2.57
C LEU A 145 0.20 -15.57 -2.25
N ASN A 146 -0.18 -16.26 -1.17
CA ASN A 146 0.33 -17.57 -0.79
C ASN A 146 -0.85 -18.50 -0.52
N PRO A 147 -1.53 -19.02 -1.57
CA PRO A 147 -2.63 -19.94 -1.37
C PRO A 147 -2.14 -21.15 -0.58
N PRO A 148 -2.87 -21.58 0.48
CA PRO A 148 -2.51 -22.82 1.16
C PRO A 148 -2.53 -23.93 0.11
N LEU A 149 -1.42 -24.65 -0.02
CA LEU A 149 -1.35 -25.86 -0.82
C LEU A 149 -2.54 -26.72 -0.40
N GLY A 150 -3.48 -26.96 -1.31
CA GLY A 150 -4.65 -27.77 -1.04
C GLY A 150 -4.21 -29.11 -0.46
N LYS A 151 -5.09 -29.75 0.33
CA LYS A 151 -4.91 -31.16 0.70
C LYS A 151 -5.01 -32.02 -0.57
N GLY A 152 -3.92 -32.09 -1.31
CA GLY A 152 -3.85 -32.59 -2.68
C GLY A 152 -2.77 -31.79 -3.39
N GLY A 153 -1.55 -32.30 -3.37
CA GLY A 153 -0.33 -31.64 -3.85
C GLY A 153 -0.32 -31.37 -5.36
N GLU A 154 -1.13 -30.42 -5.82
CA GLU A 154 -0.89 -29.73 -7.08
C GLU A 154 -0.23 -28.39 -6.76
N SER A 155 1.10 -28.41 -6.86
CA SER A 155 1.92 -27.22 -6.95
C SER A 155 1.45 -26.38 -8.14
N VAL A 156 0.76 -25.28 -7.86
CA VAL A 156 0.56 -24.20 -8.84
C VAL A 156 1.95 -23.65 -9.15
N GLN A 157 2.44 -23.92 -10.36
CA GLN A 157 3.69 -23.35 -10.85
C GLN A 157 3.53 -21.84 -10.96
N VAL A 158 4.13 -21.11 -10.02
CA VAL A 158 4.37 -19.68 -10.16
C VAL A 158 5.53 -19.53 -11.15
N PHE A 159 5.19 -19.12 -12.38
CA PHE A 159 6.07 -18.58 -13.43
C PHE A 159 7.59 -18.71 -13.19
N GLU A 160 8.15 -19.87 -13.51
CA GLU A 160 9.54 -19.94 -14.01
C GLU A 160 9.49 -19.74 -15.53
N GLY A 161 9.54 -18.48 -15.93
CA GLY A 161 9.63 -18.08 -17.32
C GLY A 161 10.93 -17.34 -17.58
N VAL A 162 11.85 -18.04 -18.25
CA VAL A 162 12.96 -17.52 -19.07
C VAL A 162 14.28 -17.21 -18.33
N ILE A 163 15.15 -18.22 -18.25
CA ILE A 163 16.51 -18.09 -18.80
C ILE A 163 16.74 -19.29 -19.71
N ARG A 164 16.67 -19.05 -21.03
CA ARG A 164 17.31 -19.91 -22.03
C ARG A 164 18.82 -19.81 -21.80
N GLY A 165 19.44 -20.93 -21.48
CA GLY A 165 20.85 -21.18 -21.76
C GLY A 165 20.90 -22.28 -22.81
N ASP A 166 20.91 -21.90 -24.09
CA ASP A 166 21.52 -22.75 -25.11
C ASP A 166 23.02 -22.73 -24.81
N ASP A 167 23.58 -23.87 -24.42
CA ASP A 167 25.01 -24.10 -24.52
C ASP A 167 25.28 -25.59 -24.79
N GLN A 168 25.88 -25.80 -25.97
CA GLN A 168 26.58 -26.97 -26.53
C GLN A 168 25.78 -28.01 -27.33
#